data_AF-A0A925NDR1-F1
#
_entry.id   AF-A0A925NDR1-F1
#
_cell.length_a   1.000
_cell.length_b   1.000
_cell.length_c   1.000
_cell.angle_alpha   90.00
_cell.angle_beta   90.00
_cell.angle_gamma   90.00
#
_symmetry.space_group_name_H-M   'P 1'
#
loop_
_entity.id
_entity.type
_entity.pdbx_description
1 polymer ?
#
loop_
_entity_poly.entity_id
_entity_poly.type
_entity_poly.pdbx_seq_one_letter_code
_entity_poly.pdbx_strand_id
1 'polypeptide(L)'
;MAEKITTEACVLAIAAAWPAEYGKGAENWKRISKKGTKGQPIERVFNHRTLPLTATVTETSGTISATTIKGIAPWDVDYDSEAGEAIMEMFDTEEAREFCQNNAVFPASDFYFYVSDEADSGYYWYVITPKAYFDRDGCQYDQELSFLLEKFLPEGDGEASEGSFTTERSPEETRAELLQRGFAQSDKFDAFMKR
;
A
#
# COMPACT_ATOMS: atom_id res chain seq x y z
N MET A 1 -31.49 -25.68 -2.43
CA MET A 1 -31.44 -24.28 -1.96
C MET A 1 -29.98 -23.92 -1.82
N ALA A 2 -29.52 -22.80 -2.38
CA ALA A 2 -28.14 -22.37 -2.18
C ALA A 2 -27.92 -22.05 -0.69
N GLU A 3 -26.86 -22.60 -0.11
CA GLU A 3 -26.52 -22.40 1.29
C GLU A 3 -26.09 -20.95 1.51
N LYS A 4 -26.51 -20.36 2.63
CA LYS A 4 -26.19 -18.96 2.94
C LYS A 4 -24.72 -18.89 3.36
N ILE A 5 -23.88 -18.24 2.57
CA ILE A 5 -22.48 -17.98 2.94
C ILE A 5 -22.42 -17.17 4.24
N THR A 6 -21.79 -17.75 5.26
CA THR A 6 -21.62 -17.17 6.59
C THR A 6 -20.35 -16.30 6.67
N THR A 7 -20.19 -15.57 7.77
CA THR A 7 -18.95 -14.82 8.02
C THR A 7 -17.78 -15.78 8.22
N GLU A 8 -18.02 -16.89 8.93
CA GLU A 8 -17.04 -17.92 9.23
C GLU A 8 -16.53 -18.58 7.94
N ALA A 9 -17.43 -18.88 6.99
CA ALA A 9 -17.04 -19.41 5.68
C ALA A 9 -16.15 -18.42 4.90
N CYS A 10 -16.42 -17.11 5.03
CA CYS A 10 -15.56 -16.09 4.42
C CYS A 10 -14.18 -16.03 5.08
N VAL A 11 -14.10 -16.10 6.41
CA VAL A 11 -12.82 -16.09 7.13
C VAL A 11 -11.98 -17.33 6.77
N LEU A 12 -12.60 -18.50 6.62
CA LEU A 12 -11.91 -19.69 6.12
C LEU A 12 -11.39 -19.50 4.69
N ALA A 13 -12.17 -18.86 3.81
CA ALA A 13 -11.73 -18.56 2.45
C ALA A 13 -10.59 -17.53 2.42
N ILE A 14 -10.59 -16.56 3.32
CA ILE A 14 -9.50 -15.59 3.49
C ILE A 14 -8.24 -16.31 3.99
N ALA A 15 -8.37 -17.19 4.98
CA ALA A 15 -7.23 -17.96 5.48
C ALA A 15 -6.65 -18.89 4.41
N ALA A 16 -7.49 -19.48 3.56
CA ALA A 16 -7.04 -20.29 2.42
C ALA A 16 -6.35 -19.47 1.32
N ALA A 17 -6.67 -18.17 1.21
CA ALA A 17 -6.08 -17.24 0.25
C ALA A 17 -4.89 -16.46 0.83
N TRP A 18 -4.52 -16.71 2.09
CA TRP A 18 -3.46 -15.98 2.78
C TRP A 18 -2.11 -16.17 2.09
N PRO A 19 -1.41 -15.09 1.67
CA PRO A 19 -0.11 -15.19 1.04
C PRO A 19 0.90 -15.87 1.96
N ALA A 20 1.65 -16.82 1.42
CA ALA A 20 2.62 -17.59 2.20
C ALA A 20 3.72 -16.70 2.78
N GLU A 21 4.11 -15.66 2.04
CA GLU A 21 5.08 -14.65 2.44
C GLU A 21 4.65 -13.87 3.69
N TYR A 22 3.35 -13.70 3.92
CA TYR A 22 2.83 -12.97 5.09
C TYR A 22 2.94 -13.76 6.39
N GLY A 23 3.26 -15.06 6.33
CA GLY A 23 3.49 -15.88 7.51
C GLY A 23 2.20 -16.15 8.30
N LYS A 24 2.20 -15.81 9.60
CA LYS A 24 1.05 -16.05 10.50
C LYS A 24 0.10 -14.84 10.52
N GLY A 25 -1.13 -15.04 11.00
CA GLY A 25 -2.12 -13.96 11.19
C GLY A 25 -3.42 -14.12 10.41
N ALA A 26 -3.56 -15.18 9.61
CA ALA A 26 -4.72 -15.41 8.75
C ALA A 26 -6.10 -15.45 9.44
N GLU A 27 -6.15 -15.53 10.79
CA GLU A 27 -7.35 -15.66 11.60
C GLU A 27 -8.01 -14.34 12.05
N ASN A 28 -7.31 -13.21 12.01
CA ASN A 28 -7.71 -11.98 12.73
C ASN A 28 -8.49 -10.97 11.87
N TRP A 29 -9.68 -11.35 11.40
CA TRP A 29 -10.49 -10.52 10.50
C TRP A 29 -11.79 -9.99 11.11
N LYS A 30 -12.18 -8.77 10.75
CA LYS A 30 -13.47 -8.16 11.08
C LYS A 30 -14.18 -7.73 9.79
N ARG A 31 -15.40 -8.23 9.57
CA ARG A 31 -16.24 -7.77 8.45
C ARG A 31 -16.65 -6.32 8.68
N ILE A 32 -16.35 -5.44 7.72
CA ILE A 32 -16.72 -4.02 7.77
C ILE A 32 -17.89 -3.68 6.85
N SER A 33 -18.07 -4.43 5.76
CA SER A 33 -19.18 -4.16 4.84
C SER A 33 -19.68 -5.40 4.11
N LYS A 34 -20.88 -5.26 3.53
CA LYS A 34 -21.48 -6.20 2.60
C LYS A 34 -22.22 -5.41 1.53
N LYS A 35 -21.88 -5.60 0.25
CA LYS A 35 -22.51 -4.94 -0.89
C LYS A 35 -23.01 -5.99 -1.89
N GLY A 36 -24.06 -5.67 -2.64
CA GLY A 36 -24.65 -6.55 -3.65
C GLY A 36 -26.05 -7.03 -3.33
N THR A 37 -26.71 -7.62 -4.32
CA THR A 37 -28.12 -8.06 -4.25
C THR A 37 -28.26 -9.52 -4.65
N LYS A 38 -29.36 -10.16 -4.23
CA LYS A 38 -29.62 -11.57 -4.51
C LYS A 38 -29.70 -11.80 -6.02
N GLY A 39 -28.87 -12.71 -6.54
CA GLY A 39 -28.79 -13.02 -7.98
C GLY A 39 -27.70 -12.24 -8.73
N GLN A 40 -26.98 -11.36 -8.04
CA GLN A 40 -25.76 -10.70 -8.51
C GLN A 40 -24.58 -11.09 -7.61
N PRO A 41 -23.33 -10.80 -8.02
CA PRO A 41 -22.19 -10.89 -7.13
C PRO A 41 -22.43 -10.06 -5.87
N ILE A 42 -22.13 -10.66 -4.72
CA ILE A 42 -22.16 -10.00 -3.42
C ILE A 42 -20.72 -9.96 -2.91
N GLU A 43 -20.27 -8.78 -2.49
CA GLU A 43 -18.94 -8.56 -1.96
C GLU A 43 -19.01 -8.33 -0.45
N ARG A 44 -18.09 -8.95 0.27
CA ARG A 44 -17.91 -8.75 1.71
C ARG A 44 -16.48 -8.29 1.93
N VAL A 45 -16.35 -7.13 2.57
CA VAL A 45 -15.05 -6.54 2.87
C VAL A 45 -14.74 -6.76 4.35
N PHE A 46 -13.51 -7.17 4.61
CA PHE A 46 -12.95 -7.42 5.93
C PHE A 46 -11.68 -6.61 6.10
N ASN A 47 -11.48 -6.05 7.30
CA ASN A 47 -10.17 -5.52 7.69
C ASN A 47 -9.53 -6.49 8.66
N HIS A 48 -8.22 -6.65 8.53
CA HIS A 48 -7.43 -7.33 9.54
C HIS A 48 -7.37 -6.45 10.79
N ARG A 49 -7.34 -7.07 11.97
CA ARG A 49 -7.45 -6.33 13.25
C ARG A 49 -6.15 -5.67 13.69
N THR A 50 -5.02 -6.20 13.28
CA THR A 50 -3.68 -5.73 13.71
C THR A 50 -2.74 -5.41 12.55
N LEU A 51 -3.10 -5.76 11.32
CA LEU A 51 -2.24 -5.62 10.14
C LEU A 51 -2.96 -4.74 9.13
N PRO A 52 -2.23 -3.94 8.33
CA PRO A 52 -2.80 -3.01 7.37
C PRO A 52 -3.27 -3.73 6.09
N LEU A 53 -4.17 -4.70 6.27
CA LEU A 53 -4.69 -5.56 5.22
C LEU A 53 -6.21 -5.50 5.15
N THR A 54 -6.72 -5.49 3.92
CA THR A 54 -8.13 -5.70 3.60
C THR A 54 -8.31 -6.96 2.78
N ALA A 55 -9.41 -7.66 3.02
CA ALA A 55 -9.82 -8.80 2.22
C ALA A 55 -11.20 -8.58 1.64
N THR A 56 -11.35 -8.85 0.35
CA THR A 56 -12.65 -8.88 -0.33
C THR A 56 -12.99 -10.31 -0.71
N VAL A 57 -14.14 -10.78 -0.24
CA VAL A 57 -14.71 -12.09 -0.58
C VAL A 57 -15.94 -11.87 -1.45
N THR A 58 -15.89 -12.38 -2.67
CA THR A 58 -16.97 -12.28 -3.66
C THR A 58 -17.73 -13.59 -3.71
N GLU A 59 -19.04 -13.55 -3.43
CA GLU A 59 -19.96 -14.68 -3.54
C GLU A 59 -20.88 -14.50 -4.77
N THR A 60 -21.00 -15.55 -5.59
CA THR A 60 -21.90 -15.61 -6.75
C THR A 60 -22.79 -16.84 -6.62
N SER A 61 -24.11 -16.66 -6.73
CA SER A 61 -25.08 -17.77 -6.68
C SER A 61 -24.97 -18.67 -5.43
N GLY A 62 -24.50 -18.11 -4.31
CA GLY A 62 -24.31 -18.85 -3.04
C GLY A 62 -23.00 -19.63 -2.95
N THR A 63 -22.02 -19.34 -3.80
CA THR A 63 -20.68 -19.92 -3.75
C THR A 63 -19.64 -18.79 -3.70
N ILE A 64 -18.57 -18.96 -2.93
CA ILE A 64 -17.43 -18.03 -2.95
C ILE A 64 -16.69 -18.22 -4.28
N SER A 65 -16.71 -17.19 -5.12
CA SER A 65 -16.09 -17.20 -6.45
C SER A 65 -14.70 -16.57 -6.46
N ALA A 66 -14.40 -15.67 -5.52
CA ALA A 66 -13.09 -15.05 -5.40
C ALA A 66 -12.82 -14.58 -3.97
N THR A 67 -11.55 -14.57 -3.60
CA THR A 67 -11.03 -13.94 -2.39
C THR A 67 -9.76 -13.20 -2.76
N THR A 68 -9.67 -11.92 -2.43
CA THR A 68 -8.48 -11.09 -2.68
C THR A 68 -8.04 -10.41 -1.39
N ILE A 69 -6.76 -10.47 -1.08
CA ILE A 69 -6.14 -9.76 0.05
C ILE A 69 -5.22 -8.68 -0.52
N LYS A 70 -5.28 -7.46 0.04
CA LYS A 70 -4.46 -6.32 -0.38
C LYS A 70 -4.09 -5.45 0.83
N GLY A 71 -3.04 -4.66 0.68
CA GLY A 71 -2.72 -3.57 1.61
C GLY A 71 -3.83 -2.53 1.69
N ILE A 72 -4.03 -1.97 2.88
CA ILE A 72 -4.83 -0.77 3.08
C ILE A 72 -3.91 0.42 2.81
N ALA A 73 -4.07 1.07 1.67
CA ALA A 73 -3.28 2.25 1.31
C ALA A 73 -3.67 3.45 2.19
N PRO A 74 -2.76 4.01 3.00
CA PRO A 74 -3.08 5.17 3.85
C PRO A 74 -3.49 6.40 3.01
N TRP A 75 -2.91 6.53 1.80
CA TRP A 75 -3.22 7.60 0.84
C TRP A 75 -4.58 7.47 0.13
N ASP A 76 -5.32 6.37 0.32
CA ASP A 76 -6.65 6.18 -0.25
C ASP A 76 -7.78 6.43 0.77
N VAL A 77 -7.42 6.87 1.98
CA VAL A 77 -8.38 7.15 3.05
C VAL A 77 -8.41 8.64 3.32
N ASP A 78 -9.61 9.16 3.56
CA ASP A 78 -9.79 10.52 4.06
C ASP A 78 -9.22 10.61 5.49
N TYR A 79 -8.10 11.32 5.65
CA TYR A 79 -7.39 11.48 6.91
C TYR A 79 -8.27 12.09 8.02
N ASP A 80 -9.17 13.01 7.66
CA ASP A 80 -10.05 13.69 8.61
C ASP A 80 -11.27 12.85 9.02
N SER A 81 -11.39 11.63 8.50
CA SER A 81 -12.48 10.71 8.84
C SER A 81 -12.10 9.77 9.99
N GLU A 82 -13.09 9.31 10.77
CA GLU A 82 -12.88 8.28 11.82
C GLU A 82 -12.20 7.00 11.26
N ALA A 83 -12.43 6.70 9.98
CA ALA A 83 -11.79 5.56 9.32
C ALA A 83 -10.32 5.86 8.97
N GLY A 84 -10.00 7.10 8.60
CA GLY A 84 -8.64 7.59 8.38
C GLY A 84 -7.81 7.52 9.65
N GLU A 85 -8.31 8.12 10.73
CA GLU A 85 -7.66 8.09 12.04
C GLU A 85 -7.36 6.65 12.48
N ALA A 86 -8.33 5.74 12.41
CA ALA A 86 -8.13 4.34 12.79
C ALA A 86 -7.11 3.58 11.91
N ILE A 87 -6.98 3.97 10.63
CA ILE A 87 -6.00 3.36 9.72
C ILE A 87 -4.61 3.92 10.00
N MET A 88 -4.48 5.22 10.26
CA MET A 88 -3.21 5.84 10.64
C MET A 88 -2.71 5.29 11.98
N GLU A 89 -3.58 5.19 12.99
CA GLU A 89 -3.25 4.56 14.28
C GLU A 89 -2.74 3.12 14.12
N MET A 90 -3.28 2.37 13.14
CA MET A 90 -2.81 1.01 12.85
C MET A 90 -1.36 1.02 12.34
N PHE A 91 -1.02 1.95 11.45
CA PHE A 91 0.34 2.11 10.90
C PHE A 91 1.36 2.64 11.92
N ASP A 92 0.91 3.21 13.04
CA ASP A 92 1.78 3.61 14.14
C ASP A 92 2.16 2.45 15.08
N THR A 93 1.56 1.28 14.90
CA THR A 93 1.94 0.09 15.67
C THR A 93 3.22 -0.56 15.13
N GLU A 94 4.09 -1.02 16.03
CA GLU A 94 5.31 -1.76 15.69
C GLU A 94 5.00 -3.01 14.84
N GLU A 95 3.94 -3.75 15.17
CA GLU A 95 3.50 -4.94 14.43
C GLU A 95 3.17 -4.61 12.96
N ALA A 96 2.43 -3.51 12.71
CA ALA A 96 2.09 -3.11 11.34
C ALA A 96 3.30 -2.60 10.57
N ARG A 97 4.19 -1.83 11.21
CA ARG A 97 5.43 -1.33 10.59
C ARG A 97 6.36 -2.48 10.22
N GLU A 98 6.65 -3.38 11.16
CA GLU A 98 7.46 -4.58 10.91
C GLU A 98 6.85 -5.44 9.81
N PHE A 99 5.51 -5.59 9.80
CA PHE A 99 4.84 -6.32 8.75
C PHE A 99 5.06 -5.67 7.38
N CYS A 100 4.91 -4.35 7.25
CA CYS A 100 5.13 -3.65 5.99
C CYS A 100 6.59 -3.65 5.53
N GLN A 101 7.55 -3.58 6.45
CA GLN A 101 8.97 -3.65 6.11
C GLN A 101 9.36 -5.03 5.58
N ASN A 102 8.81 -6.09 6.17
CA ASN A 102 9.13 -7.46 5.79
C ASN A 102 8.38 -7.92 4.53
N ASN A 103 7.17 -7.38 4.33
CA ASN A 103 6.26 -7.79 3.26
C ASN A 103 6.11 -6.69 2.22
N ALA A 104 6.22 -7.05 0.94
CA ALA A 104 5.95 -6.14 -0.18
C ALA A 104 4.45 -5.86 -0.31
N VAL A 105 3.84 -5.22 0.70
CA VAL A 105 2.40 -4.93 0.77
C VAL A 105 1.98 -4.02 -0.39
N PHE A 106 2.85 -3.07 -0.73
CA PHE A 106 2.75 -2.24 -1.93
C PHE A 106 4.01 -2.43 -2.77
N PRO A 107 3.92 -2.91 -4.02
CA PRO A 107 5.08 -3.03 -4.89
C PRO A 107 5.63 -1.64 -5.27
N ALA A 108 6.94 -1.53 -5.49
CA ALA A 108 7.57 -0.29 -5.95
C ALA A 108 6.89 0.34 -7.19
N SER A 109 6.30 -0.48 -8.06
CA SER A 109 5.58 -0.04 -9.26
C SER A 109 4.31 0.78 -9.00
N ASP A 110 3.85 0.79 -7.74
CA ASP A 110 2.72 1.61 -7.29
C ASP A 110 3.14 3.04 -6.92
N PHE A 111 4.42 3.38 -7.07
CA PHE A 111 4.96 4.69 -6.73
C PHE A 111 5.65 5.35 -7.92
N TYR A 112 5.42 6.65 -8.07
CA TYR A 112 6.24 7.50 -8.92
C TYR A 112 7.47 7.97 -8.15
N PHE A 113 8.55 8.25 -8.87
CA PHE A 113 9.71 8.92 -8.31
C PHE A 113 10.15 10.10 -9.17
N TYR A 114 10.83 11.05 -8.54
CA TYR A 114 11.55 12.16 -9.15
C TYR A 114 12.95 12.24 -8.52
N VAL A 115 13.99 12.49 -9.32
CA VAL A 115 15.36 12.70 -8.80
C VAL A 115 15.80 14.10 -9.17
N SER A 116 16.28 14.86 -8.18
CA SER A 116 16.85 16.19 -8.38
C SER A 116 18.21 16.10 -9.09
N ASP A 117 18.47 17.03 -9.99
CA ASP A 117 19.80 17.21 -10.60
C ASP A 117 20.72 18.10 -9.73
N GLU A 118 20.17 18.69 -8.67
CA GLU A 118 20.90 19.56 -7.75
C GLU A 118 21.26 18.79 -6.47
N ALA A 119 22.53 18.90 -6.08
CA ALA A 119 23.00 18.40 -4.80
C ALA A 119 22.84 19.47 -3.72
N ASP A 120 22.41 19.07 -2.54
CA ASP A 120 22.47 19.87 -1.31
C ASP A 120 23.44 19.20 -0.33
N SER A 121 24.43 19.96 0.13
CA SER A 121 25.39 19.52 1.15
C SER A 121 26.11 18.20 0.82
N GLY A 122 26.29 17.91 -0.47
CA GLY A 122 26.97 16.71 -0.98
C GLY A 122 26.05 15.51 -1.25
N TYR A 123 24.74 15.64 -1.01
CA TYR A 123 23.74 14.61 -1.26
C TYR A 123 22.77 15.04 -2.35
N TYR A 124 22.30 14.09 -3.14
CA TYR A 124 21.19 14.29 -4.06
C TYR A 124 19.88 13.88 -3.39
N TRP A 125 18.83 14.62 -3.71
CA TRP A 125 17.49 14.35 -3.23
C TRP A 125 16.67 13.65 -4.31
N TYR A 126 15.83 12.72 -3.88
CA TYR A 126 14.76 12.17 -4.70
C TYR A 126 13.48 12.09 -3.90
N VAL A 127 12.36 12.15 -4.59
CA VAL A 127 11.02 12.15 -3.99
C VAL A 127 10.28 10.95 -4.53
N ILE A 128 9.60 10.22 -3.65
CA ILE A 128 8.72 9.11 -4.00
C ILE A 128 7.29 9.47 -3.58
N THR A 129 6.33 9.19 -4.44
CA THR A 129 4.92 9.42 -4.14
C THR A 129 4.03 8.28 -4.65
N PRO A 130 2.94 7.89 -3.95
CA PRO A 130 2.00 6.91 -4.46
C PRO A 130 1.33 7.39 -5.75
N LYS A 131 1.31 6.53 -6.77
CA LYS A 131 0.75 6.87 -8.09
C LYS A 131 -0.72 7.24 -8.00
N ALA A 132 -1.49 6.44 -7.28
CA ALA A 132 -2.93 6.64 -7.11
C ALA A 132 -3.24 8.00 -6.46
N TYR A 133 -2.43 8.43 -5.49
CA TYR A 133 -2.57 9.72 -4.82
C TYR A 133 -2.27 10.87 -5.79
N PHE A 134 -1.08 10.86 -6.42
CA PHE A 134 -0.70 11.93 -7.34
C PHE A 134 -1.62 12.02 -8.58
N ASP A 135 -2.05 10.87 -9.12
CA ASP A 135 -2.95 10.85 -10.28
C ASP A 135 -4.35 11.40 -9.96
N ARG A 136 -4.82 11.22 -8.71
CA ARG A 136 -6.10 11.73 -8.21
C ARG A 136 -6.02 13.23 -7.86
N ASP A 137 -5.03 13.62 -7.07
CA ASP A 137 -5.01 14.92 -6.39
C ASP A 137 -4.03 15.91 -7.02
N GLY A 138 -3.04 15.43 -7.78
CA GLY A 138 -2.05 16.26 -8.45
C GLY A 138 -1.02 16.90 -7.53
N CYS A 139 -0.87 16.40 -6.30
CA CYS A 139 0.12 16.82 -5.30
C CYS A 139 1.01 15.66 -4.87
N GLN A 140 2.21 15.98 -4.40
CA GLN A 140 3.08 15.04 -3.69
C GLN A 140 2.40 14.62 -2.38
N TYR A 141 2.50 13.33 -2.07
CA TYR A 141 2.15 12.79 -0.76
C TYR A 141 3.17 13.21 0.30
N ASP A 142 2.69 13.80 1.38
CA ASP A 142 3.49 14.53 2.38
C ASP A 142 3.65 13.79 3.71
N GLN A 143 3.45 12.47 3.74
CA GLN A 143 3.63 11.65 4.94
C GLN A 143 4.84 10.72 4.81
N GLU A 144 5.28 10.18 5.94
CA GLU A 144 6.36 9.18 5.99
C GLU A 144 6.01 7.96 5.11
N LEU A 145 6.97 7.50 4.30
CA LEU A 145 6.83 6.31 3.44
C LEU A 145 7.91 5.25 3.70
N SER A 146 8.93 5.56 4.48
CA SER A 146 10.09 4.70 4.77
C SER A 146 9.67 3.29 5.18
N PHE A 147 8.73 3.18 6.12
CA PHE A 147 8.23 1.91 6.65
C PHE A 147 7.49 1.03 5.60
N LEU A 148 7.04 1.62 4.48
CA LEU A 148 6.45 0.89 3.35
C LEU A 148 7.47 0.57 2.26
N LEU A 149 8.52 1.38 2.16
CA LEU A 149 9.44 1.37 1.02
C LEU A 149 10.81 0.80 1.31
N GLU A 150 11.19 0.63 2.58
CA GLU A 150 12.56 0.29 3.01
C GLU A 150 13.18 -0.87 2.21
N LYS A 151 12.42 -1.94 1.97
CA LYS A 151 12.87 -3.11 1.19
C LYS A 151 13.17 -2.80 -0.28
N PHE A 152 12.57 -1.75 -0.82
CA PHE A 152 12.75 -1.28 -2.19
C PHE A 152 13.72 -0.10 -2.30
N LEU A 153 14.14 0.53 -1.21
CA LEU A 153 15.09 1.64 -1.31
C LEU A 153 16.50 1.13 -1.62
N PRO A 154 17.31 1.90 -2.36
CA PRO A 154 18.74 1.62 -2.50
C PRO A 154 19.41 1.52 -1.13
N GLU A 155 20.37 0.61 -0.99
CA GLU A 155 21.08 0.42 0.29
C GLU A 155 21.77 1.71 0.72
N GLY A 156 21.59 2.09 2.00
CA GLY A 156 22.15 3.30 2.59
C GLY A 156 21.32 4.56 2.38
N ASP A 157 20.29 4.52 1.53
CA ASP A 157 19.35 5.63 1.40
C ASP A 157 18.36 5.62 2.56
N GLY A 158 17.89 6.81 2.93
CA GLY A 158 16.91 6.99 4.00
C GLY A 158 15.98 8.15 3.69
N GLU A 159 14.81 8.10 4.30
CA GLU A 159 13.87 9.22 4.22
C GLU A 159 14.38 10.37 5.08
N ALA A 160 14.49 11.55 4.48
CA ALA A 160 14.82 12.78 5.17
C ALA A 160 13.56 13.50 5.66
N SER A 161 12.49 13.52 4.86
CA SER A 161 11.19 14.08 5.24
C SER A 161 10.12 13.82 4.18
N GLU A 162 8.91 13.40 4.60
CA GLU A 162 7.67 13.51 3.81
C GLU A 162 7.78 12.92 2.39
N GLY A 163 8.25 11.68 2.27
CA GLY A 163 8.48 11.00 0.99
C GLY A 163 9.69 11.51 0.21
N SER A 164 10.53 12.35 0.83
CA SER A 164 11.80 12.84 0.28
C SER A 164 12.97 12.07 0.90
N PHE A 165 13.88 11.61 0.05
CA PHE A 165 14.98 10.73 0.37
C PHE A 165 16.29 11.33 -0.11
N THR A 166 17.38 10.97 0.56
CA THR A 166 18.73 11.43 0.20
C THR A 166 19.63 10.28 -0.18
N THR A 167 20.55 10.53 -1.10
CA THR A 167 21.55 9.56 -1.55
C THR A 167 22.88 10.22 -1.92
N GLU A 168 23.97 9.47 -1.80
CA GLU A 168 25.30 9.89 -2.29
C GLU A 168 25.51 9.57 -3.77
N ARG A 169 24.64 8.76 -4.37
CA ARG A 169 24.70 8.39 -5.79
C ARG A 169 24.40 9.61 -6.67
N SER A 170 24.99 9.65 -7.86
CA SER A 170 24.65 10.67 -8.85
C SER A 170 23.16 10.56 -9.27
N PRO A 171 22.56 11.64 -9.80
CA PRO A 171 21.17 11.60 -10.26
C PRO A 171 20.90 10.49 -11.30
N GLU A 172 21.82 10.26 -12.22
CA GLU A 172 21.70 9.22 -13.24
C GLU A 172 21.73 7.81 -12.63
N GLU A 173 22.64 7.55 -11.69
CA GLU A 173 22.72 6.27 -10.98
C GLU A 173 21.46 6.01 -10.15
N THR A 174 20.99 7.04 -9.43
CA THR A 174 19.76 6.96 -8.63
C THR A 174 18.53 6.65 -9.47
N ARG A 175 18.37 7.32 -10.63
CA ARG A 175 17.27 7.03 -11.57
C ARG A 175 17.33 5.58 -12.08
N ALA A 176 18.52 5.12 -12.48
CA ALA A 176 18.70 3.76 -12.99
C ALA A 176 18.37 2.71 -11.92
N GLU A 177 18.83 2.92 -10.68
CA GLU A 177 18.57 2.02 -9.55
C GLU A 177 17.08 1.98 -9.20
N LEU A 178 16.40 3.12 -9.10
CA LEU A 178 14.97 3.17 -8.79
C LEU A 178 14.12 2.45 -9.88
N LEU A 179 14.46 2.64 -11.15
CA LEU A 179 13.83 1.90 -12.25
C LEU A 179 14.09 0.39 -12.17
N GLN A 180 15.33 -0.01 -11.86
CA GLN A 180 15.68 -1.43 -11.70
C GLN A 180 14.88 -2.09 -10.56
N ARG A 181 14.59 -1.32 -9.49
CA ARG A 181 13.79 -1.78 -8.35
C ARG A 181 12.28 -1.75 -8.61
N GLY A 182 11.86 -1.22 -9.75
CA GLY A 182 10.50 -1.29 -10.25
C GLY A 182 9.67 -0.04 -9.99
N PHE A 183 10.26 1.05 -9.48
CA PHE A 183 9.56 2.33 -9.37
C PHE A 183 9.19 2.87 -10.75
N ALA A 184 8.09 3.62 -10.83
CA ALA A 184 7.61 4.19 -12.09
C ALA A 184 8.13 5.61 -12.29
N GLN A 185 8.58 5.94 -13.49
CA GLN A 185 8.82 7.34 -13.87
C GLN A 185 7.55 7.95 -14.48
N SER A 186 7.35 9.25 -14.28
CA SER A 186 6.22 9.99 -14.86
C SER A 186 6.64 11.40 -15.25
N ASP A 187 6.55 11.71 -16.55
CA ASP A 187 6.81 13.06 -17.07
C ASP A 187 5.93 14.12 -16.39
N LYS A 188 4.70 13.75 -16.01
CA LYS A 188 3.76 14.63 -15.30
C LYS A 188 4.26 14.93 -13.88
N PHE A 189 4.79 13.92 -13.18
CA PHE A 189 5.33 14.09 -11.84
C PHE A 189 6.66 14.86 -11.87
N ASP A 190 7.56 14.53 -12.80
CA ASP A 190 8.81 15.25 -13.03
C ASP A 190 8.55 16.74 -13.31
N ALA A 191 7.54 17.05 -14.14
CA ALA A 191 7.15 18.42 -14.44
C ALA A 191 6.42 19.12 -13.27
N PHE A 192 5.88 18.40 -12.30
CA PHE A 192 5.31 18.97 -11.08
C PHE A 192 6.42 19.37 -10.11
N MET A 193 7.41 18.49 -9.89
CA MET A 193 8.52 18.71 -8.96
C MET A 193 9.49 19.82 -9.38
N LYS A 194 9.53 20.17 -10.67
CA LYS A 194 10.38 21.23 -11.23
C LYS A 194 9.76 22.63 -11.20
N ARG A 195 8.52 22.78 -10.71
CA ARG A 195 7.80 24.07 -10.68
C ARG A 195 8.10 24.84 -9.41
#